data_AF-A0A1B2EUT8-F1
#
_entry.id   AF-A0A1B2EUT8-F1
#
_cell.length_a   1.000
_cell.length_b   1.000
_cell.length_c   1.000
_cell.angle_alpha   90.00
_cell.angle_beta   90.00
_cell.angle_gamma   90.00
#
_symmetry.space_group_name_H-M   'P 1'
#
loop_
_entity.id
_entity.type
_entity.pdbx_description
1 polymer ?
#
loop_
_entity_poly.entity_id
_entity_poly.type
_entity_poly.pdbx_seq_one_letter_code
_entity_poly.pdbx_strand_id
1 'polypeptide(L)'
;MFKIEGSSLDPSAGTSTHAANQHEDLKSLCFDTSALKRRITNQIILIQELSWEAQDTTSAKEALRTMQEALEGWCAHRDLILKLHASGKTG
;
A
#
# COMPACT_ATOMS: atom_id res chain seq x y z
N MET A 1 43.72 1.09 -37.12
CA MET A 1 42.43 0.63 -37.69
C MET A 1 41.71 -0.12 -36.57
N PHE A 2 40.85 0.56 -35.82
CA PHE A 2 40.15 -0.03 -34.66
C PHE A 2 38.69 -0.27 -35.05
N LYS A 3 38.27 -1.52 -34.92
CA LYS A 3 36.94 -2.02 -35.25
C LYS A 3 36.05 -1.76 -34.05
N ILE A 4 35.11 -0.82 -34.16
CA ILE A 4 34.08 -0.61 -33.14
C ILE A 4 33.00 -1.67 -33.40
N GLU A 5 32.97 -2.70 -32.55
CA GLU A 5 31.88 -3.67 -32.51
C GLU A 5 30.62 -2.96 -32.00
N GLY A 6 29.53 -3.15 -32.74
CA GLY A 6 28.24 -2.56 -32.42
C GLY A 6 27.73 -3.06 -31.07
N SER A 7 27.72 -2.17 -30.09
CA SER A 7 26.81 -2.32 -28.95
C SER A 7 25.42 -1.90 -29.41
N SER A 8 24.67 -2.88 -29.91
CA SER A 8 23.22 -2.79 -29.96
C SER A 8 22.71 -2.79 -28.52
N LEU A 9 22.54 -1.60 -27.94
CA LEU A 9 21.77 -1.41 -26.72
C LEU A 9 20.32 -1.79 -27.06
N ASP A 10 19.97 -3.03 -26.78
CA ASP A 10 18.61 -3.52 -26.85
C ASP A 10 17.79 -2.80 -25.75
N PRO A 11 16.80 -1.96 -26.11
CA PRO A 11 16.01 -1.23 -25.12
C PRO A 11 15.01 -2.14 -24.38
N SER A 12 14.94 -3.44 -24.69
CA SER A 12 13.87 -4.31 -24.20
C SER A 12 14.05 -4.84 -22.77
N ALA A 13 15.20 -4.65 -22.11
CA ALA A 13 15.45 -5.20 -20.78
C ALA A 13 14.97 -4.32 -19.60
N GLY A 14 14.67 -3.04 -19.83
CA GLY A 14 14.30 -2.09 -18.76
C GLY A 14 12.84 -2.14 -18.31
N THR A 15 11.94 -2.63 -19.18
CA THR A 15 10.48 -2.58 -18.94
C THR A 15 9.98 -3.71 -18.04
N SER A 16 10.67 -4.85 -18.05
CA SER A 16 10.25 -6.08 -17.36
C SER A 16 10.43 -6.00 -15.83
N THR A 17 11.51 -5.37 -15.36
CA THR A 17 11.83 -5.29 -13.93
C THR A 17 10.94 -4.27 -13.20
N HIS A 18 10.58 -3.16 -13.84
CA HIS A 18 9.80 -2.12 -13.18
C HIS A 18 8.34 -2.55 -12.96
N ALA A 19 7.71 -3.18 -13.96
CA ALA A 19 6.35 -3.69 -13.85
C ALA A 19 6.22 -4.85 -12.83
N ALA A 20 7.24 -5.70 -12.71
CA ALA A 20 7.28 -6.76 -11.71
C ALA A 20 7.36 -6.20 -10.28
N ASN A 21 8.18 -5.16 -10.06
CA ASN A 21 8.31 -4.52 -8.75
C ASN A 21 7.01 -3.86 -8.29
N GLN A 22 6.34 -3.11 -9.18
CA GLN A 22 5.10 -2.43 -8.82
C GLN A 22 3.93 -3.39 -8.53
N HIS A 23 3.90 -4.56 -9.18
CA HIS A 23 2.90 -5.59 -8.90
C HIS A 23 3.12 -6.22 -7.51
N GLU A 24 4.36 -6.41 -7.09
CA GLU A 24 4.69 -6.92 -5.76
C GLU A 24 4.39 -5.88 -4.68
N ASP A 25 4.73 -4.61 -4.92
CA ASP A 25 4.39 -3.49 -4.02
C ASP A 25 2.87 -3.39 -3.80
N LEU A 26 2.08 -3.54 -4.88
CA LEU A 26 0.62 -3.52 -4.80
C LEU A 26 0.06 -4.69 -3.98
N LYS A 27 0.61 -5.90 -4.14
CA LYS A 27 0.22 -7.06 -3.34
C LYS A 27 0.54 -6.87 -1.86
N SER A 28 1.76 -6.44 -1.55
CA SER A 28 2.19 -6.14 -0.18
C SER A 28 1.23 -5.13 0.44
N LEU A 29 0.99 -4.01 -0.24
CA LEU A 29 0.11 -2.96 0.23
C LEU A 29 -1.35 -3.40 0.42
N CYS A 30 -1.86 -4.30 -0.43
CA CYS A 30 -3.20 -4.87 -0.26
C CYS A 30 -3.29 -5.80 0.97
N PHE A 31 -2.27 -6.62 1.20
CA PHE A 31 -2.17 -7.47 2.38
C PHE A 31 -2.16 -6.62 3.66
N ASP A 32 -1.28 -5.63 3.67
CA ASP A 32 -1.05 -4.63 4.69
C ASP A 32 -2.33 -3.84 5.04
N THR A 33 -3.02 -3.33 4.02
CA THR A 33 -4.33 -2.65 4.18
C THR A 33 -5.37 -3.57 4.81
N SER A 34 -5.41 -4.84 4.40
CA SER A 34 -6.38 -5.82 4.92
C SER A 34 -6.10 -6.18 6.38
N ALA A 35 -4.81 -6.33 6.74
CA ALA A 35 -4.39 -6.55 8.12
C ALA A 35 -4.77 -5.37 9.02
N LEU A 36 -4.54 -4.13 8.56
CA LEU A 36 -4.88 -2.93 9.31
C LEU A 36 -6.39 -2.76 9.49
N LYS A 37 -7.20 -3.01 8.46
CA LYS A 37 -8.67 -3.04 8.56
C LYS A 37 -9.15 -4.00 9.64
N ARG A 38 -8.63 -5.22 9.66
CA ARG A 38 -8.97 -6.22 10.70
C ARG A 38 -8.61 -5.71 12.10
N ARG A 39 -7.44 -5.09 12.25
CA ARG A 39 -7.00 -4.52 13.54
C ARG A 39 -7.94 -3.41 14.01
N ILE A 40 -8.32 -2.49 13.12
CA ILE A 40 -9.27 -1.41 13.41
C ILE A 40 -10.62 -1.99 13.87
N THR A 41 -11.16 -2.98 13.16
CA THR A 41 -12.41 -3.65 13.56
C THR A 41 -12.32 -4.23 14.98
N ASN A 42 -11.23 -4.93 15.29
CA ASN A 42 -11.04 -5.51 16.63
C ASN A 42 -10.94 -4.43 17.72
N GLN A 43 -10.27 -3.30 17.44
CA GLN A 43 -10.16 -2.19 18.40
C GLN A 43 -11.51 -1.49 18.64
N ILE A 44 -12.34 -1.36 17.61
CA ILE A 44 -13.71 -0.83 17.76
C ILE A 44 -14.52 -1.69 18.72
N ILE A 45 -14.47 -3.02 18.55
CA ILE A 45 -15.19 -3.97 19.42
C ILE A 45 -14.69 -3.84 20.87
N LEU A 46 -13.38 -3.85 21.08
CA LEU A 46 -12.80 -3.74 22.42
C LEU A 46 -13.15 -2.42 23.11
N ILE A 47 -13.13 -1.30 22.37
CA ILE A 47 -13.52 0.01 22.92
C ILE A 47 -15.00 0.02 23.31
N GLN A 48 -15.87 -0.64 22.53
CA GLN A 48 -17.28 -0.76 22.86
C GLN A 48 -17.50 -1.58 24.13
N GLU A 49 -16.80 -2.71 24.26
CA GLU A 49 -16.84 -3.56 25.47
C GLU A 49 -16.38 -2.80 26.71
N LEU A 50 -15.22 -2.14 26.66
CA LEU A 50 -14.69 -1.34 27.76
C LEU A 50 -15.61 -0.16 28.12
N SER A 51 -16.23 0.46 27.11
CA SER A 51 -17.19 1.55 27.33
C SER A 51 -18.46 1.05 28.04
N TRP A 52 -18.91 -0.17 27.77
CA TRP A 52 -20.04 -0.77 28.49
C TRP A 52 -19.70 -1.07 29.94
N GLU A 53 -18.44 -1.41 30.23
CA GLU A 53 -17.92 -1.58 31.59
C GLU A 53 -17.61 -0.24 32.30
N ALA A 54 -18.01 0.89 31.73
CA ALA A 54 -17.74 2.25 32.22
C ALA A 54 -16.25 2.56 32.43
N GLN A 55 -15.36 1.89 31.70
CA GLN A 55 -13.93 2.17 31.69
C GLN A 55 -13.61 3.42 30.87
N ASP A 56 -12.55 4.15 31.26
CA ASP A 56 -12.03 5.24 30.44
C ASP A 56 -11.42 4.68 29.14
N THR A 57 -11.94 5.15 28.00
CA THR A 57 -11.54 4.72 26.65
C THR A 57 -10.86 5.83 25.87
N THR A 58 -10.53 6.97 26.49
CA THR A 58 -10.02 8.16 25.80
C THR A 58 -8.74 7.87 25.01
N SER A 59 -7.72 7.30 25.66
CA SER A 59 -6.46 6.94 25.00
C SER A 59 -6.64 5.90 23.88
N ALA A 60 -7.54 4.92 24.09
CA ALA A 60 -7.84 3.91 23.09
C ALA A 60 -8.52 4.51 21.84
N LYS A 61 -9.42 5.48 22.02
CA LYS A 61 -10.06 6.21 20.92
C LYS A 61 -9.07 7.07 20.13
N GLU A 62 -8.11 7.69 20.80
CA GLU A 62 -7.03 8.43 20.13
C GLU A 62 -6.16 7.50 19.29
N ALA A 63 -5.75 6.35 19.84
CA ALA A 63 -5.00 5.35 19.10
C ALA A 63 -5.79 4.80 17.90
N LEU A 64 -7.10 4.57 18.06
CA LEU A 64 -7.98 4.15 16.97
C LEU A 64 -8.01 5.21 15.85
N ARG A 65 -8.08 6.50 16.20
CA ARG A 65 -8.03 7.60 15.21
C ARG A 65 -6.74 7.56 14.40
N THR A 66 -5.58 7.41 15.05
CA THR A 66 -4.29 7.27 14.37
C THR A 66 -4.25 6.09 13.42
N MET A 67 -4.85 4.94 13.79
CA MET A 67 -4.94 3.78 12.91
C MET A 67 -5.81 4.05 11.67
N GLN A 68 -6.92 4.79 11.85
CA GLN A 68 -7.79 5.19 10.75
C GLN A 68 -7.10 6.15 9.78
N GLU A 69 -6.37 7.14 10.30
CA GLU A 69 -5.55 8.05 9.50
C GLU A 69 -4.48 7.29 8.69
N ALA A 70 -3.80 6.31 9.32
CA ALA A 70 -2.84 5.45 8.62
C ALA A 70 -3.49 4.62 7.51
N LEU A 71 -4.69 4.06 7.76
CA LEU A 71 -5.43 3.29 6.76
C LEU A 71 -5.82 4.14 5.55
N GLU A 72 -6.24 5.38 5.78
CA GLU A 72 -6.56 6.32 4.71
C GLU A 72 -5.34 6.61 3.84
N GLY A 73 -4.18 6.89 4.46
CA GLY A 73 -2.93 7.10 3.75
C GLY A 73 -2.53 5.89 2.90
N TRP A 74 -2.70 4.68 3.41
CA TRP A 74 -2.36 3.44 2.68
C TRP A 74 -3.33 3.17 1.53
N CYS A 75 -4.62 3.46 1.71
CA CYS A 75 -5.60 3.39 0.63
C CYS A 75 -5.27 4.41 -0.48
N ALA A 76 -4.93 5.65 -0.14
CA ALA A 76 -4.54 6.67 -1.11
C ALA A 76 -3.27 6.27 -1.88
N HIS A 77 -2.28 5.68 -1.19
CA HIS A 77 -1.07 5.18 -1.83
C HIS A 77 -1.37 4.05 -2.84
N ARG A 78 -2.24 3.11 -2.47
CA ARG A 78 -2.68 2.02 -3.37
C ARG A 78 -3.36 2.58 -4.61
N ASP A 79 -4.25 3.55 -4.44
CA ASP A 79 -4.99 4.15 -5.54
C ASP A 79 -4.06 4.92 -6.49
N LEU A 80 -2.98 5.52 -5.98
CA LEU A 80 -1.93 6.12 -6.81
C LEU A 80 -1.20 5.08 -7.66
N ILE A 81 -0.76 3.96 -7.05
CA ILE A 81 -0.08 2.86 -7.78
C ILE A 81 -1.00 2.31 -8.90
N LEU A 82 -2.28 2.09 -8.60
CA LEU A 82 -3.26 1.61 -9.57
C LEU A 82 -3.44 2.58 -10.74
N LYS A 83 -3.49 3.89 -10.48
CA LYS A 83 -3.56 4.93 -11.53
C LYS A 83 -2.32 4.92 -12.41
N LEU A 84 -1.13 4.79 -11.83
CA LEU A 84 0.13 4.71 -12.59
C LEU A 84 0.14 3.50 -13.53
N HIS A 85 -0.34 2.33 -13.09
CA HIS A 85 -0.46 1.14 -13.93
C HIS A 85 -1.47 1.31 -15.08
N ALA A 86 -2.60 1.95 -14.82
CA ALA A 86 -3.60 2.21 -15.86
C ALA A 86 -3.07 3.18 -16.94
N SER A 87 -2.26 4.16 -16.53
CA SER A 87 -1.67 5.18 -17.41
C SER A 87 -0.56 4.63 -18.32
N GLY A 88 0.10 3.55 -17.91
CA GLY A 88 1.15 2.88 -18.71
C GLY A 88 0.62 1.95 -19.82
N LYS A 89 -0.69 1.73 -19.93
CA LYS A 89 -1.32 0.86 -20.95
C LYS A 89 -1.86 1.59 -22.18
N THR A 90 -1.74 2.93 -22.26
CA THR A 90 -2.28 3.75 -23.35
C THR A 90 -1.20 4.35 -24.26
N GLY A 91 -0.10 3.62 -24.51
CA GLY A 91 0.98 4.04 -25.41
C GLY A 91 1.27 2.99 -26.47
#